data_AF-A0A2V6W5N5-F1
#
_entry.id   AF-A0A2V6W5N5-F1
#
_cell.length_a   1.000
_cell.length_b   1.000
_cell.length_c   1.000
_cell.angle_alpha   90.00
_cell.angle_beta   90.00
_cell.angle_gamma   90.00
#
_symmetry.space_group_name_H-M   'P 1'
#
loop_
_entity.id
_entity.type
_entity.pdbx_description
1 polymer ?
#
loop_
_entity_poly.entity_id
_entity_poly.type
_entity_poly.pdbx_seq_one_letter_code
_entity_poly.pdbx_strand_id
1 'polypeptide(L)'
;QARLNGVALSLLLDTGADRTVIAPAALARAGINLDAGTPIRISGVTGSAAATLVAVPLLEVAGARVGPLSVIVHAVPSDALDGLLGRDVLDAFTVTFDAAAGRVTLLPR
;
A
#
# COMPACT_ATOMS: atom_id res chain seq x y z
N GLN A 1 -8.07 -4.24 8.11
CA GLN A 1 -8.64 -2.99 7.55
C GLN A 1 -7.52 -1.97 7.43
N ALA A 2 -7.44 -1.25 6.31
CA ALA A 2 -6.47 -0.17 6.10
C ALA A 2 -7.18 1.18 5.98
N ARG A 3 -6.58 2.25 6.51
CA ARG A 3 -7.10 3.62 6.45
C ARG A 3 -5.98 4.63 6.21
N LEU A 4 -6.28 5.65 5.43
CA LEU A 4 -5.41 6.81 5.21
C LEU A 4 -6.23 8.08 5.41
N ASN A 5 -5.83 8.93 6.34
CA ASN A 5 -6.57 10.15 6.70
C ASN A 5 -8.07 9.88 6.97
N GLY A 6 -8.39 8.75 7.60
CA GLY A 6 -9.76 8.31 7.89
C GLY A 6 -10.49 7.60 6.73
N VAL A 7 -9.98 7.69 5.49
CA VAL A 7 -10.54 7.02 4.32
C VAL A 7 -10.14 5.55 4.32
N ALA A 8 -11.13 4.65 4.21
CA ALA A 8 -10.89 3.21 4.12
C ALA A 8 -10.27 2.85 2.76
N LEU A 9 -9.30 1.94 2.79
CA LEU A 9 -8.60 1.44 1.62
C LEU A 9 -8.73 -0.08 1.51
N SER A 10 -9.00 -0.55 0.29
CA SER A 10 -8.97 -1.97 -0.08
C SER A 10 -7.60 -2.31 -0.66
N LEU A 11 -6.68 -2.82 0.17
CA LEU A 11 -5.32 -3.17 -0.23
C LEU A 11 -5.13 -4.69 -0.29
N LEU A 12 -4.50 -5.17 -1.35
CA LEU A 12 -4.07 -6.57 -1.46
C LEU A 12 -2.73 -6.75 -0.76
N LEU A 13 -2.60 -7.78 0.07
CA LEU A 13 -1.32 -8.12 0.68
C LEU A 13 -0.36 -8.69 -0.38
N ASP A 14 0.77 -8.02 -0.59
CA ASP A 14 1.76 -8.40 -1.60
C ASP A 14 3.16 -8.49 -0.98
N THR A 15 3.56 -9.69 -0.59
CA THR A 15 4.90 -9.96 -0.05
C THR A 15 6.01 -9.84 -1.08
N GLY A 16 5.68 -9.79 -2.37
CA GLY A 16 6.64 -9.62 -3.48
C GLY A 16 6.98 -8.15 -3.76
N ALA A 17 6.22 -7.20 -3.20
CA ALA A 17 6.45 -5.78 -3.35
C ALA A 17 7.28 -5.21 -2.19
N ASP A 18 8.40 -4.56 -2.49
CA ASP A 18 9.23 -3.89 -1.49
C ASP A 18 8.53 -2.69 -0.84
N ARG A 19 7.70 -2.00 -1.62
CA ARG A 19 6.99 -0.80 -1.20
C ARG A 19 5.50 -0.93 -1.46
N THR A 20 4.74 -0.26 -0.61
CA THR A 20 3.29 -0.13 -0.76
C THR A 20 2.97 0.71 -1.99
N VAL A 21 2.03 0.23 -2.80
CA VAL A 21 1.52 0.89 -4.01
C VAL A 21 0.08 1.29 -3.75
N ILE A 22 -0.30 2.54 -4.02
CA ILE A 22 -1.69 3.00 -3.89
C ILE A 22 -2.09 3.71 -5.18
N ALA A 23 -3.31 3.42 -5.65
CA ALA A 23 -3.87 4.01 -6.84
C ALA A 23 -4.04 5.54 -6.67
N PRO A 24 -3.80 6.33 -7.73
CA PRO A 24 -3.93 7.79 -7.67
C PRO A 24 -5.30 8.25 -7.14
N ALA A 25 -6.38 7.59 -7.57
CA ALA A 25 -7.73 7.92 -7.13
C ALA A 25 -7.93 7.73 -5.62
N ALA A 26 -7.35 6.69 -5.03
CA ALA A 26 -7.47 6.42 -3.60
C ALA A 26 -6.69 7.46 -2.75
N LEU A 27 -5.50 7.85 -3.21
CA LEU A 27 -4.72 8.91 -2.57
C LEU A 27 -5.41 10.28 -2.68
N ALA A 28 -6.01 10.59 -3.83
CA ALA A 28 -6.79 11.80 -4.02
C ALA A 28 -8.01 11.84 -3.09
N ARG A 29 -8.74 10.72 -2.94
CA ARG A 29 -9.85 10.61 -1.97
C ARG A 29 -9.39 10.84 -0.52
N ALA A 30 -8.17 10.42 -0.19
CA ALA A 30 -7.56 10.64 1.13
C ALA A 30 -6.92 12.04 1.29
N GLY A 31 -7.02 12.92 0.28
CA GLY A 31 -6.50 14.29 0.34
C GLY A 31 -4.98 14.39 0.24
N ILE A 32 -4.30 13.37 -0.30
CA ILE A 32 -2.85 13.42 -0.54
C ILE A 32 -2.58 14.21 -1.83
N ASN A 33 -1.74 15.24 -1.72
CA ASN A 33 -1.28 16.00 -2.87
C ASN A 33 -0.25 15.19 -3.67
N LEU A 34 -0.57 14.85 -4.92
CA LEU A 34 0.29 14.09 -5.82
C LEU A 34 1.28 14.97 -6.58
N ASP A 35 1.02 16.27 -6.70
CA ASP A 35 1.85 17.21 -7.48
C ASP A 35 3.22 17.45 -6.82
N ALA A 36 3.32 17.21 -5.51
CA ALA A 36 4.56 17.26 -4.75
C ALA A 36 5.37 15.95 -4.82
N GLY A 37 4.91 14.97 -5.61
CA GLY A 37 5.54 13.66 -5.71
C GLY A 37 6.77 13.65 -6.62
N THR A 38 7.69 12.73 -6.34
CA THR A 38 8.92 12.54 -7.12
C THR A 38 8.68 11.52 -8.24
N PRO A 39 8.91 11.86 -9.51
CA PRO A 39 8.85 10.88 -10.60
C PRO A 39 9.90 9.78 -10.42
N ILE A 40 9.49 8.53 -10.57
CA ILE A 40 10.35 7.34 -10.46
C ILE A 40 10.05 6.34 -11.58
N ARG A 41 10.94 5.36 -11.76
CA ARG A 41 10.65 4.15 -12.52
C ARG A 41 10.60 2.98 -11.55
N ILE A 42 9.56 2.18 -11.68
CA ILE A 42 9.38 0.95 -10.93
C ILE A 42 9.62 -0.24 -11.86
N SER A 43 10.12 -1.33 -11.31
CA SER A 43 10.34 -2.59 -12.02
C SER A 43 9.51 -3.69 -11.35
N GLY A 44 8.72 -4.40 -12.16
CA GLY A 44 7.93 -5.54 -11.73
C GLY A 44 8.05 -6.69 -12.72
N VAL A 45 7.25 -7.74 -12.51
CA VAL A 45 7.29 -8.95 -13.34
C VAL A 45 6.96 -8.66 -14.81
N THR A 46 6.11 -7.67 -15.07
CA THR A 46 5.68 -7.29 -16.43
C THR A 46 6.61 -6.27 -17.10
N GLY A 47 7.72 -5.87 -16.45
CA GLY A 47 8.67 -4.89 -16.97
C GLY A 47 8.76 -3.63 -16.11
N SER A 48 9.17 -2.51 -16.71
CA SER A 48 9.31 -1.23 -16.01
C SER A 48 8.19 -0.26 -16.36
N ALA A 49 7.72 0.51 -15.38
CA ALA A 49 6.70 1.54 -15.55
C ALA A 49 7.12 2.86 -14.91
N ALA A 50 6.61 3.97 -15.45
CA ALA A 50 6.69 5.26 -14.79
C ALA A 50 5.68 5.31 -13.64
N ALA A 51 6.10 5.87 -12.51
CA ALA A 51 5.26 6.08 -11.34
C ALA A 51 5.69 7.36 -10.62
N THR A 52 4.92 7.74 -9.61
CA THR A 52 5.26 8.85 -8.73
C THR A 52 5.48 8.30 -7.32
N LEU A 53 6.43 8.84 -6.59
CA LEU A 53 6.66 8.52 -5.18
C LEU A 53 6.16 9.67 -4.32
N VAL A 54 5.30 9.40 -3.35
CA VAL A 54 4.77 10.41 -2.43
C VAL A 54 5.06 10.03 -0.98
N ALA A 55 5.28 11.04 -0.15
CA ALA A 55 5.39 10.84 1.29
C ALA A 55 4.00 10.71 1.90
N VAL A 56 3.78 9.60 2.61
CA VAL A 56 2.58 9.36 3.42
C VAL A 56 3.01 9.36 4.88
N PRO A 57 2.64 10.40 5.67
CA PRO A 57 3.09 10.50 7.06
C PRO A 57 2.67 9.32 7.91
N LEU A 58 1.47 8.80 7.65
CA LEU A 58 0.90 7.72 8.42
C LEU A 58 -0.12 6.93 7.59
N LEU A 59 -0.01 5.61 7.64
CA LEU A 59 -1.00 4.65 7.19
C LEU A 59 -1.46 3.81 8.38
N GLU A 60 -2.77 3.67 8.56
CA GLU A 60 -3.35 2.81 9.59
C GLU A 60 -3.67 1.44 9.00
N VAL A 61 -3.12 0.37 9.57
CA VAL A 61 -3.34 -1.00 9.10
C VAL A 61 -3.58 -1.91 10.29
N ALA A 62 -4.71 -2.60 10.31
CA ALA A 62 -5.07 -3.56 11.35
C ALA A 62 -4.92 -3.00 12.80
N GLY A 63 -5.21 -1.71 12.97
CA GLY A 63 -5.11 -1.00 14.26
C GLY A 63 -3.72 -0.45 14.59
N ALA A 64 -2.68 -0.81 13.82
CA ALA A 64 -1.36 -0.19 13.94
C ALA A 64 -1.23 1.06 13.08
N ARG A 65 -0.36 1.95 13.54
CA ARG A 65 0.01 3.20 12.88
C ARG A 65 1.41 3.05 12.29
N VAL A 66 1.52 3.01 10.96
CA VAL A 66 2.78 2.77 10.25
C VAL A 66 3.18 4.02 9.48
N GLY A 67 4.38 4.54 9.74
CA GLY A 67 4.89 5.73 9.07
C GLY A 67 6.17 6.28 9.70
N PRO A 68 6.82 7.24 9.02
CA PRO A 68 6.48 7.76 7.68
C PRO A 68 6.80 6.76 6.56
N LEU A 69 5.98 6.75 5.51
CA LEU A 69 6.10 5.85 4.35
C LEU A 69 6.37 6.62 3.06
N SER A 70 7.11 6.00 2.15
CA SER A 70 7.25 6.46 0.77
C SER A 70 6.42 5.55 -0.14
N VAL A 71 5.22 6.00 -0.49
CA VAL A 71 4.23 5.21 -1.23
C VAL A 71 4.39 5.44 -2.73
N ILE A 72 4.36 4.36 -3.50
CA ILE A 72 4.34 4.41 -4.96
C ILE A 72 2.90 4.67 -5.42
N VAL A 73 2.74 5.69 -6.26
CA VAL A 73 1.49 6.07 -6.91
C VAL A 73 1.45 5.41 -8.28
N HIS A 74 0.66 4.36 -8.41
CA HIS A 74 0.48 3.64 -9.66
C HIS A 74 -0.86 2.91 -9.69
N ALA A 75 -1.44 2.74 -10.89
CA ALA A 75 -2.68 1.99 -11.05
C ALA A 75 -2.43 0.50 -10.75
N VAL A 76 -3.41 -0.15 -10.13
CA VAL A 76 -3.41 -1.60 -9.94
C VAL A 76 -4.37 -2.25 -10.95
N PRO A 77 -4.17 -3.54 -11.33
CA PRO A 77 -4.93 -4.17 -12.43
C PRO A 77 -6.44 -4.34 -12.19
N SER A 78 -6.95 -3.99 -11.01
CA SER A 78 -8.35 -4.17 -10.62
C SER A 78 -8.89 -2.87 -10.03
N ASP A 79 -10.00 -2.38 -10.58
CA ASP A 79 -10.69 -1.18 -10.09
C ASP A 79 -11.31 -1.37 -8.69
N ALA A 80 -11.46 -2.63 -8.25
CA ALA A 80 -11.96 -2.95 -6.91
C ALA A 80 -10.88 -2.82 -5.82
N LEU A 81 -9.61 -2.68 -6.21
CA LEU A 81 -8.48 -2.53 -5.29
C LEU A 81 -7.96 -1.10 -5.33
N ASP A 82 -7.68 -0.57 -4.15
CA ASP A 82 -7.04 0.73 -3.98
C ASP A 82 -5.51 0.62 -4.02
N GLY A 83 -4.94 -0.58 -3.94
CA GLY A 83 -3.49 -0.75 -3.92
C GLY A 83 -2.97 -2.11 -3.48
N LEU A 84 -1.65 -2.17 -3.32
CA LEU A 84 -0.87 -3.31 -2.84
C LEU A 84 -0.16 -2.91 -1.55
N LEU A 85 -0.25 -3.74 -0.52
CA LEU A 85 0.44 -3.58 0.75
C LEU A 85 1.77 -4.33 0.68
N GLY A 86 2.86 -3.57 0.61
CA GLY A 86 4.22 -4.10 0.45
C GLY A 86 4.93 -4.35 1.78
N ARG A 87 6.17 -4.83 1.68
CA ARG A 87 7.01 -5.20 2.83
C ARG A 87 7.33 -4.04 3.76
N ASP A 88 7.46 -2.83 3.22
CA ASP A 88 7.62 -1.59 4.00
C ASP A 88 6.56 -1.41 5.11
N VAL A 89 5.36 -1.94 4.91
CA VAL A 89 4.32 -1.99 5.94
C VAL A 89 4.24 -3.35 6.61
N LEU A 90 4.32 -4.45 5.86
CA LEU A 90 4.18 -5.81 6.40
C LEU A 90 5.25 -6.17 7.44
N ASP A 91 6.44 -5.58 7.36
CA ASP A 91 7.53 -5.81 8.31
C ASP A 91 7.18 -5.33 9.74
N ALA A 92 6.24 -4.40 9.88
CA ALA A 92 5.69 -3.99 11.17
C ALA A 92 4.73 -5.02 11.79
N PHE A 93 4.43 -6.11 11.08
CA PHE A 93 3.49 -7.14 11.50
C PHE A 93 4.11 -8.54 11.53
N THR A 94 3.52 -9.41 12.33
CA THR A 94 3.58 -10.85 12.15
C THR A 94 2.44 -11.24 11.22
N VAL A 95 2.79 -11.75 10.05
CA VAL A 95 1.83 -12.24 9.05
C VAL A 95 1.66 -13.74 9.23
N THR A 96 0.43 -14.19 9.46
CA THR A 96 0.11 -15.63 9.57
C THR A 96 -0.88 -16.02 8.48
N PHE A 97 -0.52 -17.05 7.71
CA PHE A 97 -1.36 -17.63 6.67
C PHE A 97 -1.98 -18.93 7.17
N ASP A 98 -3.30 -18.95 7.30
CA ASP A 98 -4.08 -20.16 7.52
C ASP A 98 -4.71 -20.58 6.19
N ALA A 99 -4.00 -21.43 5.46
CA ALA A 99 -4.46 -21.91 4.15
C ALA A 99 -5.70 -22.80 4.25
N ALA A 100 -5.87 -23.53 5.36
CA ALA A 100 -7.03 -24.40 5.55
C ALA A 100 -8.32 -23.59 5.78
N ALA A 101 -8.21 -22.47 6.50
CA ALA A 101 -9.33 -21.54 6.71
C ALA A 101 -9.45 -20.45 5.63
N GLY A 102 -8.49 -20.36 4.70
CA GLY A 102 -8.42 -19.28 3.71
C GLY A 102 -8.27 -17.89 4.33
N ARG A 103 -7.53 -17.79 5.45
CA ARG A 103 -7.41 -16.55 6.24
C ARG A 103 -5.96 -16.07 6.32
N VAL A 104 -5.82 -14.75 6.33
CA VAL A 104 -4.56 -14.08 6.63
C VAL A 104 -4.77 -13.17 7.83
N THR A 105 -3.90 -13.29 8.82
CA THR A 105 -3.93 -12.48 10.05
C THR A 105 -2.69 -11.60 10.09
N LEU A 106 -2.89 -10.32 10.38
CA LEU A 106 -1.84 -9.34 10.65
C LEU A 106 -1.89 -8.97 12.12
N LEU A 107 -0.81 -9.27 12.85
CA LEU A 107 -0.64 -8.88 14.25
C LEU A 107 0.50 -7.87 14.35
N PRO A 108 0.29 -6.67 14.91
CA PRO A 108 1.38 -5.71 15.11
C PRO A 108 2.52 -6.32 15.94
N ARG A 109 3.76 -5.98 15.63
CA ARG A 109 4.94 -6.35 16.43
C ARG A 109 5.18 -5.40 17.60
#